data_AF-A0A944BDV4-F1
#
_entry.id   AF-A0A944BDV4-F1
#
_cell.length_a   1.000
_cell.length_b   1.000
_cell.length_c   1.000
_cell.angle_alpha   90.00
_cell.angle_beta   90.00
_cell.angle_gamma   90.00
#
_symmetry.space_group_name_H-M   'P 1'
#
loop_
_entity.id
_entity.type
_entity.pdbx_description
1 polymer ?
#
loop_
_entity_poly.entity_id
_entity_poly.type
_entity_poly.pdbx_seq_one_letter_code
_entity_poly.pdbx_strand_id
1 'polypeptide(L)'
;MTTIDMQNEDMFKDGIIEIVNAISDLQDRAVAEYRPLVEDICSRKATEDEVAHLLTWMFDFVEDERMLLLFKKVCCAYFYTYPETVTFYILEYRRHYDKESLKGSKYEYMLDGDKQLYEE
;
A
#
# COMPACT_ATOMS: atom_id res chain seq x y z
N MET A 1 9.47 -34.44 -23.75
CA MET A 1 9.65 -33.86 -22.40
C MET A 1 10.13 -34.98 -21.50
N THR A 2 11.29 -34.86 -20.86
CA THR A 2 11.82 -35.93 -19.99
C THR A 2 11.28 -35.79 -18.56
N THR A 3 11.27 -36.89 -17.80
CA THR A 3 10.80 -36.92 -16.40
C THR A 3 11.56 -35.95 -15.48
N ILE A 4 12.82 -35.65 -15.82
CA ILE A 4 13.66 -34.68 -15.11
C ILE A 4 13.18 -33.24 -15.35
N ASP A 5 12.71 -32.91 -16.56
CA ASP A 5 12.15 -31.58 -16.87
C ASP A 5 10.86 -31.33 -16.06
N MET A 6 10.01 -32.35 -15.92
CA MET A 6 8.76 -32.27 -15.15
C MET A 6 9.00 -32.11 -13.64
N GLN A 7 9.99 -32.82 -13.08
CA GLN A 7 10.34 -32.69 -11.65
C GLN A 7 10.94 -31.33 -11.29
N ASN A 8 11.72 -30.73 -12.19
CA ASN A 8 12.25 -29.38 -12.00
C ASN A 8 11.15 -28.32 -12.08
N GLU A 9 10.17 -28.48 -12.97
CA GLU A 9 9.01 -27.60 -13.04
C GLU A 9 8.15 -27.66 -11.77
N ASP A 10 7.92 -28.86 -11.23
CA ASP A 10 7.12 -29.02 -10.01
C ASP A 10 7.83 -28.46 -8.77
N MET A 11 9.14 -28.69 -8.63
CA MET A 11 9.93 -28.09 -7.54
C MET A 11 9.96 -26.55 -7.62
N PHE A 12 10.00 -25.98 -8.82
CA PHE A 12 9.92 -24.52 -9.02
C PHE A 12 8.53 -23.98 -8.63
N LYS A 13 7.45 -24.66 -9.02
CA LYS A 13 6.09 -24.28 -8.62
C LYS A 13 5.91 -24.34 -7.10
N ASP A 14 6.41 -25.39 -6.45
CA ASP A 14 6.35 -25.53 -5.00
C ASP A 14 7.06 -24.37 -4.30
N GLY A 15 8.25 -23.98 -4.78
CA GLY A 15 8.97 -22.81 -4.27
C GLY A 15 8.20 -21.49 -4.45
N ILE A 16 7.50 -21.30 -5.58
CA ILE A 16 6.62 -20.13 -5.77
C ILE A 16 5.46 -20.16 -4.78
N ILE A 17 4.83 -21.32 -4.58
CA ILE A 17 3.70 -21.47 -3.64
C ILE A 17 4.14 -21.14 -2.22
N GLU A 18 5.33 -21.59 -1.79
CA GLU A 18 5.89 -21.25 -0.48
C GLU A 18 6.09 -19.74 -0.30
N ILE A 19 6.61 -19.04 -1.32
CA ILE A 19 6.78 -17.58 -1.29
C ILE A 19 5.43 -16.88 -1.21
N VAL A 20 4.46 -17.30 -2.03
CA VAL A 20 3.10 -16.72 -2.03
C VAL A 20 2.46 -16.89 -0.65
N ASN A 21 2.54 -18.08 -0.05
CA ASN A 21 2.01 -18.33 1.29
C ASN A 21 2.69 -17.45 2.34
N ALA A 22 4.02 -17.30 2.29
CA ALA A 22 4.75 -16.44 3.22
C ALA A 22 4.35 -14.95 3.10
N ILE A 23 4.11 -14.46 1.88
CA ILE A 23 3.63 -13.10 1.64
C ILE A 23 2.20 -12.94 2.20
N SER A 24 1.30 -13.90 1.93
CA SER A 24 -0.07 -13.87 2.45
C SER A 24 -0.10 -13.88 3.98
N ASP A 25 0.70 -14.74 4.63
CA ASP A 25 0.81 -14.79 6.08
C ASP A 25 1.32 -13.46 6.67
N LEU A 26 2.26 -12.80 5.98
CA LEU A 26 2.76 -11.48 6.38
C LEU A 26 1.68 -10.42 6.28
N GLN A 27 0.91 -10.40 5.18
CA GLN A 27 -0.21 -9.47 4.99
C GLN A 27 -1.30 -9.68 6.04
N ASP A 28 -1.64 -10.94 6.35
CA ASP A 28 -2.62 -11.29 7.39
C ASP A 28 -2.20 -10.75 8.76
N ARG A 29 -0.93 -10.95 9.11
CA ARG A 29 -0.37 -10.43 10.37
C ARG A 29 -0.36 -8.91 10.39
N ALA A 30 0.06 -8.26 9.31
CA ALA A 30 0.03 -6.80 9.22
C ALA A 30 -1.39 -6.27 9.45
N VAL A 31 -2.38 -6.79 8.74
CA VAL A 31 -3.78 -6.36 8.90
C VAL A 31 -4.29 -6.58 10.34
N ALA A 32 -3.90 -7.68 10.99
CA ALA A 32 -4.27 -7.96 12.38
C ALA A 32 -3.66 -6.94 13.36
N GLU A 33 -2.39 -6.57 13.18
CA GLU A 33 -1.66 -5.63 14.04
C GLU A 33 -2.10 -4.17 13.82
N TYR A 34 -2.32 -3.76 12.57
CA TYR A 34 -2.70 -2.38 12.24
C TYR A 34 -4.15 -2.05 12.60
N ARG A 35 -5.06 -3.04 12.58
CA ARG A 35 -6.48 -2.82 12.89
C ARG A 35 -6.72 -2.11 14.23
N PRO A 36 -6.20 -2.60 15.38
CA PRO A 36 -6.38 -1.90 16.66
C PRO A 36 -5.71 -0.53 16.69
N LEU A 37 -4.58 -0.32 16.00
CA LEU A 37 -3.92 0.99 15.91
C LEU A 37 -4.79 2.01 15.18
N VAL A 38 -5.41 1.58 14.08
CA VAL A 38 -6.33 2.40 13.29
C VAL A 38 -7.61 2.69 14.09
N GLU A 39 -8.10 1.74 14.87
CA GLU A 39 -9.25 1.98 15.75
C GLU A 39 -8.93 2.97 16.87
N ASP A 40 -7.78 2.83 17.54
CA ASP A 40 -7.33 3.76 18.57
C ASP A 40 -7.19 5.17 18.01
N ILE A 41 -6.39 5.34 16.95
CA ILE A 41 -6.10 6.66 16.40
C ILE A 41 -7.38 7.34 15.89
N CYS A 42 -8.31 6.60 15.28
CA CYS A 42 -9.58 7.17 14.80
C CYS A 42 -10.55 7.52 15.95
N SER A 43 -10.37 6.95 17.14
CA SER A 43 -11.26 7.17 18.29
C SER A 43 -10.91 8.40 19.13
N ARG A 44 -9.69 8.93 18.94
CA ARG A 44 -9.16 10.07 19.70
C ARG A 44 -8.76 11.21 18.78
N LYS A 45 -8.40 12.35 19.36
CA LYS A 45 -7.78 13.45 18.62
C LYS A 45 -6.26 13.25 18.59
N ALA A 46 -5.77 12.51 17.60
CA ALA A 46 -4.34 12.32 17.38
C ALA A 46 -3.69 13.57 16.77
N THR A 47 -2.38 13.70 16.91
CA THR A 47 -1.61 14.77 16.27
C THR A 47 -1.37 14.47 14.80
N GLU A 48 -0.99 15.49 14.03
CA GLU A 48 -0.64 15.33 12.62
C GLU A 48 0.52 14.33 12.44
N ASP A 49 1.56 14.44 13.27
CA ASP A 49 2.71 13.53 13.23
C ASP A 49 2.30 12.07 13.53
N GLU A 50 1.41 11.83 14.49
CA GLU A 50 0.92 10.48 14.77
C GLU A 50 0.20 9.88 13.55
N VAL A 51 -0.63 10.69 12.88
CA VAL A 51 -1.37 10.28 11.67
C VAL A 51 -0.41 10.04 10.51
N ALA A 52 0.54 10.94 10.28
CA ALA A 52 1.53 10.82 9.21
C ALA A 52 2.41 9.57 9.40
N HIS A 53 2.94 9.33 10.61
CA HIS A 53 3.73 8.13 10.88
C HIS A 53 2.92 6.85 10.64
N LEU A 54 1.67 6.79 11.10
CA LEU A 54 0.83 5.63 10.86
C LEU A 54 0.57 5.41 9.36
N LEU A 55 0.22 6.46 8.62
CA LEU A 55 -0.02 6.38 7.18
C LEU A 55 1.24 5.94 6.42
N THR A 56 2.42 6.44 6.80
CA THR A 56 3.72 6.00 6.23
C THR A 56 3.92 4.51 6.42
N TRP A 57 3.75 3.98 7.63
CA TRP A 57 4.00 2.57 7.90
C TRP A 57 2.94 1.65 7.27
N MET A 58 1.69 2.11 7.17
CA MET A 58 0.64 1.38 6.47
C MET A 58 0.90 1.31 4.96
N PHE A 59 1.55 2.34 4.38
CA PHE A 59 1.77 2.47 2.94
C PHE A 59 2.55 1.28 2.35
N ASP A 60 3.43 0.66 3.13
CA ASP A 60 4.20 -0.52 2.72
C ASP A 60 3.30 -1.76 2.41
N PHE A 61 2.05 -1.74 2.85
CA PHE A 61 1.13 -2.88 2.77
C PHE A 61 -0.17 -2.57 2.02
N VAL A 62 -0.36 -1.37 1.46
CA VAL A 62 -1.63 -0.95 0.83
C VAL A 62 -1.98 -1.66 -0.49
N GLU A 63 -1.08 -2.51 -1.00
CA GLU A 63 -1.40 -3.45 -2.07
C GLU A 63 -2.44 -4.49 -1.64
N ASP A 64 -2.48 -4.84 -0.35
CA ASP A 64 -3.53 -5.69 0.22
C ASP A 64 -4.80 -4.85 0.42
N GLU A 65 -5.91 -5.29 -0.17
CA GLU A 65 -7.18 -4.55 -0.13
C GLU A 65 -7.68 -4.28 1.30
N ARG A 66 -7.39 -5.19 2.25
CA ARG A 66 -7.82 -5.06 3.65
C ARG A 66 -6.99 -3.99 4.35
N MET A 67 -5.69 -3.90 4.05
CA MET A 67 -4.85 -2.80 4.51
C MET A 67 -5.29 -1.48 3.89
N LEU A 68 -5.60 -1.45 2.59
CA LEU A 68 -6.09 -0.26 1.90
C LEU A 68 -7.39 0.27 2.53
N LEU A 69 -8.30 -0.60 2.96
CA LEU A 69 -9.51 -0.20 3.68
C LEU A 69 -9.18 0.48 5.02
N LEU A 70 -8.21 -0.04 5.77
CA LEU A 70 -7.74 0.57 7.00
C LEU A 70 -7.09 1.94 6.72
N PHE A 71 -6.24 2.02 5.69
CA PHE A 71 -5.59 3.26 5.27
C PHE A 71 -6.61 4.34 4.89
N LYS A 72 -7.61 3.98 4.07
CA LYS A 72 -8.73 4.86 3.72
C LYS A 72 -9.50 5.32 4.95
N LYS A 73 -9.70 4.46 5.95
CA LYS A 73 -10.38 4.82 7.21
C LYS A 73 -9.63 5.92 7.96
N VAL A 74 -8.30 5.83 8.07
CA VAL A 74 -7.47 6.88 8.68
C VAL A 74 -7.55 8.18 7.87
N CYS A 75 -7.40 8.10 6.55
CA CYS A 75 -7.54 9.25 5.66
C CYS A 75 -8.90 9.94 5.84
N CYS A 76 -10.00 9.19 5.84
CA CYS A 76 -11.34 9.75 6.03
C CYS A 76 -11.53 10.37 7.42
N ALA A 77 -11.00 9.76 8.48
CA ALA A 77 -11.11 10.29 9.83
C ALA A 77 -10.39 11.65 9.99
N TYR A 78 -9.27 11.83 9.29
CA TYR A 78 -8.39 12.99 9.45
C TYR A 78 -8.44 13.99 8.30
N PHE A 79 -9.20 13.73 7.22
CA PHE A 79 -9.24 14.56 6.02
C PHE A 79 -9.54 16.04 6.31
N TYR A 80 -10.49 16.31 7.22
CA TYR A 80 -10.84 17.69 7.57
C TYR A 80 -9.91 18.32 8.61
N THR A 81 -9.18 17.51 9.36
CA THR A 81 -8.27 17.97 10.43
C THR A 81 -6.90 18.31 9.85
N TYR A 82 -6.38 17.45 8.96
CA TYR A 82 -5.05 17.53 8.35
C TYR A 82 -5.15 17.34 6.82
N PRO A 83 -5.83 18.26 6.10
CA PRO A 83 -6.15 18.08 4.69
C PRO A 83 -4.90 17.98 3.81
N GLU A 84 -3.84 18.71 4.12
CA GLU A 84 -2.58 18.68 3.34
C GLU A 84 -1.91 17.31 3.47
N THR A 85 -1.68 16.85 4.70
CA THR A 85 -1.09 15.54 5.00
C THR A 85 -1.91 14.40 4.41
N VAL A 86 -3.23 14.36 4.62
CA VAL A 86 -4.07 13.30 4.06
C VAL A 86 -4.11 13.35 2.53
N THR A 87 -4.15 14.54 1.93
CA THR A 87 -4.12 14.68 0.47
C THR A 87 -2.81 14.15 -0.11
N PHE A 88 -1.67 14.43 0.54
CA PHE A 88 -0.37 13.88 0.15
C PHE A 88 -0.42 12.35 0.06
N TYR A 89 -0.86 11.67 1.11
CA TYR A 89 -0.94 10.20 1.12
C TYR A 89 -1.94 9.63 0.10
N ILE A 90 -3.07 10.30 -0.15
CA ILE A 90 -4.00 9.91 -1.23
C ILE A 90 -3.35 10.02 -2.60
N LEU A 91 -2.60 11.10 -2.84
CA LEU A 91 -1.91 11.31 -4.12
C LEU A 91 -0.75 10.34 -4.30
N GLU A 92 0.02 10.05 -3.25
CA GLU A 92 1.05 9.01 -3.28
C GLU A 92 0.42 7.64 -3.60
N TYR A 93 -0.68 7.26 -2.95
CA TYR A 93 -1.38 6.02 -3.27
C TYR A 93 -1.77 5.97 -4.76
N ARG A 94 -2.37 7.04 -5.28
CA ARG A 94 -2.77 7.11 -6.70
C ARG A 94 -1.58 7.06 -7.63
N ARG A 95 -0.49 7.74 -7.31
CA ARG A 95 0.73 7.71 -8.09
C ARG A 95 1.31 6.31 -8.19
N HIS A 96 1.27 5.51 -7.11
CA HIS A 96 1.83 4.17 -7.11
C HIS A 96 0.87 3.09 -7.66
N TYR A 97 -0.42 3.14 -7.30
CA TYR A 97 -1.37 2.03 -7.50
C TYR A 97 -2.58 2.37 -8.38
N ASP A 98 -2.89 3.65 -8.60
CA ASP A 98 -4.09 4.09 -9.34
C ASP A 98 -3.76 5.25 -10.30
N LYS A 99 -2.72 5.05 -11.12
CA LYS A 99 -2.15 6.08 -12.02
C LYS A 99 -3.20 6.65 -13.00
N GLU A 100 -4.12 5.81 -13.44
CA GLU A 100 -5.20 6.22 -14.36
C GLU A 100 -6.12 7.27 -13.74
N SER A 101 -6.34 7.23 -12.41
CA SER A 101 -7.14 8.25 -11.72
C SER A 101 -6.55 9.66 -11.76
N LEU A 102 -5.25 9.79 -12.10
CA LEU A 102 -4.56 11.07 -12.18
C LEU A 102 -4.62 11.71 -13.57
N LYS A 103 -4.88 10.93 -14.62
CA LYS A 103 -4.95 11.44 -16.01
C LYS A 103 -6.14 12.40 -16.17
N GLY A 104 -5.90 13.55 -16.83
CA GLY A 104 -6.90 14.61 -16.97
C GLY A 104 -7.25 15.35 -15.68
N SER A 105 -6.58 15.04 -14.57
CA SER A 105 -6.72 15.76 -13.31
C SER A 105 -5.67 16.88 -13.21
N LYS A 106 -5.86 17.82 -12.28
CA LYS A 106 -4.82 18.83 -11.96
C LYS A 106 -3.50 18.23 -11.45
N TYR A 107 -3.47 16.93 -11.14
CA TYR A 107 -2.31 16.21 -10.63
C TYR A 107 -1.66 15.30 -11.69
N GLU A 108 -2.06 15.40 -12.94
CA GLU A 108 -1.50 14.59 -14.03
C GLU A 108 0.03 14.72 -14.14
N TYR A 109 0.59 15.89 -13.81
CA TYR A 109 2.03 16.15 -13.76
C TYR A 109 2.81 15.18 -12.85
N MET A 110 2.15 14.55 -11.87
CA MET A 110 2.78 13.57 -10.98
C MET A 110 3.12 12.26 -11.70
N LEU A 111 2.54 12.01 -12.88
CA LEU A 111 2.86 10.86 -13.72
C LEU A 111 4.18 11.04 -14.49
N ASP A 112 4.62 12.28 -14.69
CA ASP A 112 5.81 12.62 -15.46
C ASP A 112 7.12 12.52 -14.65
N GLY A 113 7.03 12.53 -13.32
CA GLY A 113 8.19 12.50 -12.41
C GLY A 113 9.06 11.25 -12.53
N ASP A 114 8.49 10.12 -12.97
CA ASP A 114 9.23 8.86 -13.16
C ASP A 114 10.12 8.87 -14.42
N LYS A 115 9.98 9.84 -15.33
CA LYS A 115 10.81 9.93 -16.56
C LYS A 115 12.21 10.49 -16.33
N GLN A 116 12.42 11.34 -15.32
CA GLN A 116 13.69 12.03 -15.12
C GLN A 116 14.79 11.16 -14.48
N LEU A 117 14.47 9.94 -14.02
CA LEU A 117 15.40 9.04 -13.33
C LEU A 117 16.13 8.06 -14.27
N TYR A 118 15.79 8.05 -15.57
CA TYR A 118 16.37 7.14 -16.58
C TYR A 118 17.00 7.87 -17.77
N GLU A 119 17.17 9.20 -17.70
CA GLU A 119 17.78 10.03 -18.76
C GLU A 119 19.20 10.53 -18.43
N GLU A 120 19.94 9.89 -17.50
CA GLU A 120 21.39 10.11 -17.30
C GLU A 120 22.25 8.93 -17.78
#